data_AF-A0A945GBA8-F1
#
_entry.id   AF-A0A945GBA8-F1
#
_cell.length_a   1.000
_cell.length_b   1.000
_cell.length_c   1.000
_cell.angle_alpha   90.00
_cell.angle_beta   90.00
_cell.angle_gamma   90.00
#
_symmetry.space_group_name_H-M   'P 1'
#
loop_
_entity.id
_entity.type
_entity.pdbx_description
1 polymer ?
#
loop_
_entity_poly.entity_id
_entity_poly.type
_entity_poly.pdbx_seq_one_letter_code
_entity_poly.pdbx_strand_id
1 'polypeptide(L)'
;MYNPNQGSGWTGRQFEEYVFGLTRENPKSKVFRDLYKKAEENDGYLSYDESLKFAKEVQVGDPTDPESAIANDIHATVVDFLSKEKMLEDDEYGEVKFYSSLHTPLDYCHKVDGFIQYGDTIITMDATLNKNKDTYAADLIIREIPDSKFEKEEYLKYIKTIADKIVDKIKGDQVERDKMLKEQNEITKVPLEFKQLNK
;
A
#
# COMPACT_ATOMS: atom_id res chain seq x y z
N MET A 1 18.39 -28.41 23.75
CA MET A 1 18.63 -28.58 22.31
C MET A 1 17.55 -27.81 21.57
N TYR A 2 17.93 -26.78 20.83
CA TYR A 2 17.03 -25.93 20.04
C TYR A 2 16.63 -26.68 18.76
N ASN A 3 15.33 -26.78 18.47
CA ASN A 3 14.82 -27.43 17.27
C ASN A 3 14.50 -26.34 16.22
N PRO A 4 15.29 -26.20 15.14
CA PRO A 4 15.10 -25.15 14.14
C PRO A 4 13.85 -25.32 13.25
N ASN A 5 13.05 -26.38 13.48
CA ASN A 5 11.82 -26.68 12.73
C ASN A 5 10.53 -26.41 13.52
N GLN A 6 10.57 -25.73 14.67
CA GLN A 6 9.35 -25.16 15.24
C GLN A 6 9.03 -23.87 14.49
N GLY A 7 8.33 -24.00 13.36
CA GLY A 7 7.64 -22.86 12.76
C GLY A 7 6.83 -22.16 13.85
N SER A 8 6.88 -20.83 13.89
CA SER A 8 5.94 -20.05 14.70
C SER A 8 4.56 -20.66 14.47
N GLY A 9 3.83 -21.05 15.51
CA GLY A 9 2.57 -21.81 15.40
C GLY A 9 1.41 -21.05 14.72
N TRP A 10 1.75 -20.04 13.92
CA TRP A 10 0.92 -19.12 13.18
C TRP A 10 0.64 -19.67 11.79
N THR A 11 -0.62 -19.63 11.41
CA THR A 11 -1.01 -19.77 10.00
C THR A 11 -0.63 -18.51 9.23
N GLY A 12 -0.42 -18.62 7.91
CA GLY A 12 -0.13 -17.44 7.06
C GLY A 12 -1.18 -16.33 7.22
N ARG A 13 -2.46 -16.72 7.28
CA ARG A 13 -3.57 -15.79 7.54
C ARG A 13 -3.49 -15.08 8.89
N GLN A 14 -3.13 -15.78 9.96
CA GLN A 14 -2.95 -15.13 11.27
C GLN A 14 -1.81 -14.12 11.23
N PHE A 15 -0.75 -14.41 10.47
CA PHE A 15 0.36 -13.49 10.29
C PHE A 15 -0.07 -12.24 9.52
N GLU A 16 -0.80 -12.40 8.41
CA GLU A 16 -1.40 -11.30 7.65
C GLU A 16 -2.28 -10.41 8.53
N GLU A 17 -3.23 -10.99 9.28
CA GLU A 17 -4.13 -10.25 10.17
C GLU A 17 -3.37 -9.50 11.28
N TYR A 18 -2.27 -10.07 11.78
CA TYR A 18 -1.42 -9.42 12.76
C TYR A 18 -0.61 -8.25 12.19
N VAL A 19 -0.21 -8.32 10.92
CA VAL A 19 0.50 -7.24 10.24
C VAL A 19 -0.46 -6.12 9.86
N PHE A 20 -1.52 -6.44 9.10
CA PHE A 20 -2.35 -5.43 8.43
C PHE A 20 -3.62 -5.06 9.19
N GLY A 21 -4.05 -5.88 10.15
CA GLY A 21 -5.37 -5.72 10.76
C GLY A 21 -6.51 -6.13 9.83
N LEU A 22 -7.74 -5.98 10.31
CA LEU A 22 -8.94 -6.49 9.63
C LEU A 22 -9.62 -5.43 8.74
N THR A 23 -10.32 -5.89 7.71
CA THR A 23 -11.33 -5.12 6.98
C THR A 23 -12.74 -5.49 7.48
N ARG A 24 -13.74 -4.63 7.27
CA ARG A 24 -15.15 -4.94 7.55
C ARG A 24 -16.04 -4.39 6.45
N GLU A 25 -17.03 -5.17 6.08
CA GLU A 25 -18.05 -4.74 5.14
C GLU A 25 -18.73 -3.44 5.60
N ASN A 26 -18.87 -2.50 4.67
CA ASN A 26 -19.67 -1.31 4.86
C ASN A 26 -20.91 -1.36 3.94
N PRO A 27 -21.95 -2.14 4.29
CA PRO A 27 -23.11 -2.35 3.44
C PRO A 27 -23.96 -1.09 3.23
N LYS A 28 -23.62 0.04 3.86
CA LYS A 28 -24.28 1.34 3.64
C LYS A 28 -23.63 2.15 2.53
N SER A 29 -22.37 1.89 2.19
CA SER A 29 -21.71 2.56 1.07
C SER A 29 -22.34 2.12 -0.24
N LYS A 30 -22.78 3.09 -1.06
CA LYS A 30 -23.27 2.80 -2.41
C LYS A 30 -22.14 2.21 -3.27
N VAL A 31 -20.93 2.75 -3.13
CA VAL A 31 -19.73 2.26 -3.85
C VAL A 31 -19.47 0.81 -3.50
N PHE A 32 -19.53 0.44 -2.21
CA PHE A 32 -19.42 -0.95 -1.78
C PHE A 32 -20.47 -1.84 -2.46
N ARG A 33 -21.75 -1.46 -2.44
CA ARG A 33 -22.83 -2.27 -3.03
C ARG A 33 -22.65 -2.46 -4.53
N ASP A 34 -22.31 -1.39 -5.24
CA ASP A 34 -22.13 -1.42 -6.68
C ASP A 34 -20.95 -2.34 -7.06
N LEU A 35 -19.83 -2.24 -6.33
CA LEU A 35 -18.66 -3.08 -6.54
C LEU A 35 -18.88 -4.54 -6.09
N TYR A 36 -19.60 -4.76 -5.00
CA TYR A 36 -19.96 -6.10 -4.53
C TYR A 36 -20.83 -6.82 -5.55
N LYS A 37 -21.89 -6.17 -6.05
CA LYS A 37 -22.74 -6.71 -7.11
C LYS A 37 -21.92 -7.00 -8.38
N LYS A 38 -20.99 -6.11 -8.74
CA LYS A 38 -20.11 -6.32 -9.88
C LYS A 38 -19.21 -7.54 -9.66
N ALA A 39 -18.67 -7.73 -8.46
CA ALA A 39 -17.88 -8.92 -8.14
C ALA A 39 -18.74 -10.19 -8.25
N GLU A 40 -19.98 -10.19 -7.74
CA GLU A 40 -20.91 -11.33 -7.90
C GLU A 40 -21.18 -11.66 -9.38
N GLU A 41 -21.33 -10.65 -10.24
CA GLU A 41 -21.55 -10.81 -11.68
C GLU A 41 -20.31 -11.31 -12.44
N ASN A 42 -19.11 -11.14 -11.88
CA ASN A 42 -17.83 -11.49 -12.50
C ASN A 42 -17.10 -12.61 -11.76
N ASP A 43 -17.83 -13.57 -11.17
CA ASP A 43 -17.28 -14.73 -10.44
C ASP A 43 -16.25 -14.35 -9.35
N GLY A 44 -16.49 -13.21 -8.68
CA GLY A 44 -15.64 -12.66 -7.63
C GLY A 44 -14.47 -11.80 -8.12
N TYR A 45 -14.31 -11.60 -9.43
CA TYR A 45 -13.22 -10.80 -9.99
C TYR A 45 -13.58 -9.30 -10.08
N LEU A 46 -12.66 -8.45 -9.64
CA LEU A 46 -12.67 -7.01 -9.91
C LEU A 46 -11.32 -6.58 -10.50
N SER A 47 -11.34 -5.56 -11.36
CA SER A 47 -10.10 -4.95 -11.87
C SER A 47 -9.31 -4.31 -10.73
N TYR A 48 -8.01 -4.08 -10.92
CA TYR A 48 -7.13 -3.56 -9.85
C TYR A 48 -7.67 -2.27 -9.23
N ASP A 49 -8.07 -1.29 -10.06
CA ASP A 49 -8.60 0.00 -9.59
C ASP A 49 -9.93 -0.16 -8.83
N GLU A 50 -10.75 -1.12 -9.23
CA GLU A 50 -12.02 -1.41 -8.58
C GLU A 50 -11.81 -2.13 -7.25
N SER A 51 -10.90 -3.09 -7.21
CA SER A 51 -10.45 -3.75 -5.99
C SER A 51 -9.86 -2.76 -5.00
N LEU A 52 -9.06 -1.80 -5.46
CA LEU A 52 -8.48 -0.74 -4.62
C LEU A 52 -9.58 0.18 -4.06
N LYS A 53 -10.52 0.62 -4.89
CA LYS A 53 -11.68 1.40 -4.42
C LYS A 53 -12.49 0.61 -3.39
N PHE A 54 -12.71 -0.68 -3.64
CA PHE A 54 -13.42 -1.55 -2.70
C PHE A 54 -12.70 -1.61 -1.35
N ALA A 55 -11.39 -1.87 -1.34
CA ALA A 55 -10.59 -1.97 -0.11
C ALA A 55 -10.68 -0.70 0.76
N LYS A 56 -10.62 0.49 0.14
CA LYS A 56 -10.75 1.77 0.85
C LYS A 56 -12.12 1.96 1.49
N GLU A 57 -13.19 1.46 0.87
CA GLU A 57 -14.58 1.60 1.36
C GLU A 57 -14.91 0.66 2.53
N VAL A 58 -14.18 -0.45 2.66
CA VAL A 58 -14.37 -1.48 3.70
C VAL A 58 -13.33 -1.39 4.82
N GLN A 59 -12.55 -0.32 4.84
CA GLN A 59 -11.54 -0.11 5.86
C GLN A 59 -12.19 0.01 7.25
N VAL A 60 -11.60 -0.67 8.24
CA VAL A 60 -11.95 -0.50 9.66
C VAL A 60 -11.09 0.60 10.24
N GLY A 61 -11.72 1.51 10.98
CA GLY A 61 -11.02 2.59 11.67
C GLY A 61 -10.56 3.70 10.72
N ASP A 62 -9.69 4.56 11.24
CA ASP A 62 -9.08 5.64 10.48
C ASP A 62 -7.81 5.12 9.78
N PRO A 63 -7.69 5.19 8.45
CA PRO A 63 -6.47 4.75 7.76
C PRO A 63 -5.26 5.64 8.07
N THR A 64 -5.44 6.81 8.69
CA THR A 64 -4.35 7.65 9.20
C THR A 64 -3.90 7.26 10.62
N ASP A 65 -4.63 6.34 11.27
CA ASP A 65 -4.31 5.75 12.58
C ASP A 65 -4.72 4.26 12.60
N PRO A 66 -4.00 3.39 11.86
CA PRO A 66 -4.40 1.99 11.70
C PRO A 66 -4.35 1.23 13.04
N GLU A 67 -5.35 0.38 13.29
CA GLU A 67 -5.52 -0.34 14.57
C GLU A 67 -4.44 -1.40 14.84
N SER A 68 -3.85 -1.98 13.78
CA SER A 68 -2.74 -2.93 13.94
C SER A 68 -1.50 -2.18 14.42
N ALA A 69 -0.91 -2.63 15.52
CA ALA A 69 0.32 -2.02 16.06
C ALA A 69 1.47 -2.00 15.04
N ILE A 70 1.59 -3.05 14.22
CA ILE A 70 2.64 -3.12 13.20
C ILE A 70 2.32 -2.17 12.05
N ALA A 71 1.07 -2.15 11.58
CA ALA A 71 0.65 -1.20 10.55
C ALA A 71 0.85 0.25 11.02
N ASN A 72 0.55 0.53 12.29
CA ASN A 72 0.73 1.83 12.92
C ASN A 72 2.20 2.21 13.01
N ASP A 73 3.07 1.31 13.47
CA ASP A 73 4.51 1.55 13.54
C ASP A 73 5.11 1.80 12.14
N ILE A 74 4.67 1.06 11.11
CA ILE A 74 5.08 1.30 9.71
C ILE A 74 4.59 2.67 9.26
N HIS A 75 3.30 2.97 9.43
CA HIS A 75 2.68 4.25 9.03
C HIS A 75 3.37 5.44 9.69
N ALA A 76 3.51 5.43 11.02
CA ALA A 76 4.16 6.48 11.78
C ALA A 76 5.62 6.69 11.35
N THR A 77 6.34 5.59 11.06
CA THR A 77 7.73 5.68 10.57
C THR A 77 7.80 6.25 9.16
N VAL A 78 6.85 5.92 8.28
CA VAL A 78 6.75 6.51 6.93
C VAL A 78 6.46 8.01 7.01
N VAL A 79 5.51 8.43 7.86
CA VAL A 79 5.21 9.85 8.11
C VAL A 79 6.47 10.58 8.59
N ASP A 80 7.16 10.06 9.62
CA ASP A 80 8.40 10.65 10.13
C ASP A 80 9.48 10.79 9.05
N PHE A 81 9.61 9.80 8.16
CA PHE A 81 10.59 9.86 7.08
C PHE A 81 10.20 10.87 5.99
N LEU A 82 8.94 10.90 5.57
CA LEU A 82 8.46 11.90 4.60
C LEU A 82 8.61 13.33 5.14
N SER A 83 8.33 13.55 6.43
CA SER A 83 8.55 14.85 7.08
C SER A 83 10.02 15.25 7.10
N LYS A 84 10.94 14.32 7.41
CA LYS A 84 12.40 14.57 7.36
C LYS A 84 12.91 14.89 5.96
N GLU A 85 12.31 14.27 4.95
CA GLU A 85 12.59 14.54 3.53
C GLU A 85 11.91 15.82 3.03
N LYS A 86 11.16 16.54 3.89
CA LYS A 86 10.38 17.74 3.56
C LYS A 86 9.37 17.50 2.44
N MET A 87 8.86 16.28 2.38
CA MET A 87 7.79 15.88 1.47
C MET A 87 6.42 16.01 2.15
N LEU A 88 6.39 16.13 3.48
CA LEU A 88 5.18 16.21 4.27
C LEU A 88 5.30 17.32 5.30
N GLU A 89 4.38 18.28 5.29
CA GLU A 89 4.28 19.31 6.32
C GLU A 89 3.43 18.84 7.52
N ASP A 90 3.53 19.54 8.66
CA ASP A 90 2.91 19.12 9.92
C ASP A 90 1.37 19.07 9.86
N ASP A 91 0.75 19.85 8.97
CA ASP A 91 -0.70 19.86 8.73
C ASP A 91 -1.14 18.85 7.66
N GLU A 92 -0.20 18.14 7.01
CA GLU A 92 -0.46 17.20 5.94
C GLU A 92 -0.39 15.73 6.38
N TYR A 93 -0.19 15.43 7.67
CA TYR A 93 -0.04 14.04 8.14
C TYR A 93 -1.21 13.13 7.76
N GLY A 94 -2.41 13.69 7.57
CA GLY A 94 -3.60 12.97 7.10
C GLY A 94 -3.55 12.52 5.62
N GLU A 95 -2.55 12.95 4.86
CA GLU A 95 -2.34 12.55 3.46
C GLU A 95 -1.70 11.17 3.32
N VAL A 96 -1.05 10.66 4.38
CA VAL A 96 -0.50 9.31 4.42
C VAL A 96 -1.53 8.38 5.04
N LYS A 97 -1.96 7.38 4.28
CA LYS A 97 -3.02 6.44 4.69
C LYS A 97 -2.57 5.01 4.52
N PHE A 98 -2.78 4.19 5.55
CA PHE A 98 -2.55 2.76 5.53
C PHE A 98 -3.90 2.03 5.40
N TYR A 99 -3.98 1.12 4.44
CA TYR A 99 -5.17 0.31 4.21
C TYR A 99 -4.86 -1.18 4.31
N SER A 100 -5.74 -1.92 4.97
CA SER A 100 -5.77 -3.38 4.91
C SER A 100 -6.58 -3.81 3.69
N SER A 101 -6.12 -4.83 3.00
CA SER A 101 -6.80 -5.41 1.84
C SER A 101 -7.27 -6.83 2.09
N LEU A 102 -7.05 -7.36 3.30
CA LEU A 102 -7.45 -8.72 3.67
C LEU A 102 -8.94 -8.94 3.43
N HIS A 103 -9.28 -10.08 2.83
CA HIS A 103 -10.67 -10.48 2.52
C HIS A 103 -11.37 -9.58 1.51
N THR A 104 -10.62 -8.82 0.73
CA THR A 104 -11.16 -8.02 -0.37
C THR A 104 -10.80 -8.62 -1.72
N PRO A 105 -11.45 -8.20 -2.81
CA PRO A 105 -11.01 -8.54 -4.16
C PRO A 105 -9.57 -8.10 -4.47
N LEU A 106 -8.99 -7.15 -3.71
CA LEU A 106 -7.58 -6.76 -3.87
C LEU A 106 -6.63 -7.86 -3.37
N ASP A 107 -6.92 -8.45 -2.22
CA ASP A 107 -6.26 -9.65 -1.70
C ASP A 107 -6.48 -10.85 -2.66
N TYR A 108 -7.74 -11.21 -2.92
CA TYR A 108 -8.03 -12.44 -3.66
C TYR A 108 -7.56 -12.42 -5.12
N CYS A 109 -7.80 -11.33 -5.86
CA CYS A 109 -7.54 -11.26 -7.30
C CYS A 109 -6.12 -10.79 -7.61
N HIS A 110 -5.56 -9.89 -6.78
CA HIS A 110 -4.30 -9.20 -7.08
C HIS A 110 -3.17 -9.50 -6.09
N LYS A 111 -3.44 -10.30 -5.04
CA LYS A 111 -2.43 -10.78 -4.07
C LYS A 111 -1.74 -9.63 -3.34
N VAL A 112 -2.53 -8.67 -2.89
CA VAL A 112 -2.09 -7.52 -2.10
C VAL A 112 -2.84 -7.56 -0.77
N ASP A 113 -2.10 -7.64 0.33
CA ASP A 113 -2.64 -7.78 1.69
C ASP A 113 -2.87 -6.43 2.37
N GLY A 114 -2.12 -5.41 1.96
CA GLY A 114 -2.29 -4.03 2.40
C GLY A 114 -1.52 -3.06 1.51
N PHE A 115 -1.74 -1.76 1.70
CA PHE A 115 -1.02 -0.73 0.95
C PHE A 115 -0.95 0.59 1.71
N ILE A 116 0.09 1.38 1.42
CA ILE A 116 0.17 2.78 1.82
C ILE A 116 -0.19 3.65 0.62
N GLN A 117 -1.00 4.67 0.88
CA GLN A 117 -1.30 5.73 -0.06
C GLN A 117 -0.70 7.05 0.44
N TYR A 118 -0.06 7.78 -0.47
CA TYR A 118 0.33 9.17 -0.27
C TYR A 118 0.12 9.95 -1.57
N GLY A 119 -0.81 10.91 -1.56
CA GLY A 119 -1.36 11.51 -2.78
C GLY A 119 -1.94 10.43 -3.72
N ASP A 120 -1.54 10.45 -5.00
CA ASP A 120 -1.91 9.40 -5.96
C ASP A 120 -0.92 8.22 -6.00
N THR A 121 0.11 8.21 -5.16
CA THR A 121 1.05 7.07 -5.10
C THR A 121 0.50 5.99 -4.18
N ILE A 122 0.52 4.75 -4.64
CA ILE A 122 0.06 3.57 -3.91
C ILE A 122 1.21 2.58 -3.88
N ILE A 123 1.66 2.23 -2.68
CA ILE A 123 2.71 1.25 -2.46
C ILE A 123 2.09 0.00 -1.84
N THR A 124 2.06 -1.08 -2.60
CA THR A 124 1.42 -2.34 -2.22
C THR A 124 2.33 -3.25 -1.38
N MET A 125 1.73 -3.99 -0.47
CA MET A 125 2.43 -4.89 0.45
C MET A 125 1.74 -6.25 0.49
N ASP A 126 2.55 -7.30 0.57
CA ASP A 126 2.14 -8.69 0.77
C ASP A 126 2.94 -9.27 1.94
N ALA A 127 2.27 -9.91 2.90
CA ALA A 127 2.91 -10.59 4.01
C ALA A 127 3.04 -12.09 3.72
N THR A 128 4.21 -12.66 4.01
CA THR A 128 4.43 -14.08 3.81
C THR A 128 5.43 -14.67 4.80
N LEU A 129 5.08 -15.83 5.36
CA LEU A 129 6.02 -16.67 6.10
C LEU A 129 6.82 -17.60 5.18
N ASN A 130 6.43 -17.72 3.90
CA ASN A 130 7.15 -18.54 2.94
C ASN A 130 8.42 -17.82 2.47
N LYS A 131 9.58 -18.29 2.97
CA LYS A 131 10.90 -17.75 2.64
C LYS A 131 11.27 -17.87 1.15
N ASN A 132 10.62 -18.79 0.42
CA ASN A 132 10.83 -19.07 -1.01
C ASN A 132 9.82 -18.37 -1.93
N LYS A 133 8.95 -17.49 -1.39
CA LYS A 133 8.06 -16.68 -2.23
C LYS A 133 8.90 -15.56 -2.87
N ASP A 134 9.28 -15.79 -4.13
CA ASP A 134 10.11 -14.87 -4.93
C ASP A 134 9.29 -14.09 -5.99
N THR A 135 8.00 -14.37 -6.14
CA THR A 135 7.12 -13.62 -7.05
C THR A 135 6.55 -12.38 -6.38
N TYR A 136 6.87 -11.20 -6.92
CA TYR A 136 6.41 -9.90 -6.43
C TYR A 136 5.13 -9.48 -7.15
N ALA A 137 3.97 -9.86 -6.61
CA ALA A 137 2.70 -9.24 -7.00
C ALA A 137 2.50 -7.86 -6.35
N ALA A 138 3.23 -7.61 -5.26
CA ALA A 138 3.23 -6.37 -4.50
C ALA A 138 4.62 -5.67 -4.56
N ASP A 139 4.63 -4.38 -4.28
CA ASP A 139 5.83 -3.54 -4.24
C ASP A 139 6.82 -3.96 -3.14
N LEU A 140 6.29 -4.40 -2.00
CA LEU A 140 7.06 -4.89 -0.87
C LEU A 140 6.52 -6.23 -0.37
N ILE A 141 7.44 -7.06 0.11
CA ILE A 141 7.11 -8.28 0.85
C ILE A 141 7.48 -8.07 2.32
N ILE A 142 6.51 -8.23 3.20
CA ILE A 142 6.69 -8.27 4.65
C ILE A 142 6.91 -9.73 5.05
N ARG A 143 8.11 -10.02 5.54
CA ARG A 143 8.49 -11.35 6.03
C ARG A 143 8.33 -11.40 7.55
N GLU A 144 8.71 -12.53 8.13
CA GLU A 144 8.83 -12.74 9.58
C GLU A 144 9.39 -11.50 10.30
N ILE A 145 8.61 -11.01 11.28
CA ILE A 145 8.86 -9.75 11.98
C ILE A 145 9.46 -10.08 13.35
N PRO A 146 10.58 -9.45 13.76
CA PRO A 146 11.15 -9.65 15.08
C PRO A 146 10.15 -9.31 16.19
N ASP A 147 10.18 -10.01 17.32
CA ASP A 147 9.22 -9.73 18.40
C ASP A 147 9.58 -8.40 19.09
N SER A 148 8.65 -7.44 19.08
CA SER A 148 8.90 -6.10 19.64
C SER A 148 9.21 -6.09 21.14
N LYS A 149 8.82 -7.12 21.89
CA LYS A 149 9.07 -7.26 23.33
C LYS A 149 10.44 -7.88 23.62
N PHE A 150 10.89 -8.83 22.81
CA PHE A 150 12.14 -9.56 23.06
C PHE A 150 13.31 -9.07 22.19
N GLU A 151 13.03 -8.56 21.00
CA GLU A 151 14.00 -8.22 19.95
C GLU A 151 13.81 -6.75 19.50
N LYS A 152 13.62 -5.85 20.47
CA LYS A 152 13.24 -4.45 20.22
C LYS A 152 14.12 -3.72 19.19
N GLU A 153 15.44 -3.87 19.26
CA GLU A 153 16.35 -3.20 18.33
C GLU A 153 16.20 -3.72 16.89
N GLU A 154 16.04 -5.03 16.73
CA GLU A 154 15.83 -5.67 15.43
C GLU A 154 14.46 -5.31 14.86
N TYR A 155 13.43 -5.29 15.70
CA TYR A 155 12.08 -4.84 15.33
C TYR A 155 12.11 -3.40 14.80
N LEU A 156 12.71 -2.46 15.55
CA LEU A 156 12.79 -1.06 15.13
C LEU A 156 13.60 -0.90 13.83
N LYS A 157 14.67 -1.67 13.66
CA LYS A 157 15.44 -1.68 12.41
C LYS A 157 14.62 -2.23 11.25
N TYR A 158 13.83 -3.27 11.49
CA TYR A 158 12.96 -3.87 10.50
C TYR A 158 11.90 -2.88 10.02
N ILE A 159 11.15 -2.27 10.95
CA ILE A 159 10.14 -1.25 10.64
C ILE A 159 10.75 -0.09 9.83
N LYS A 160 11.91 0.43 10.26
CA LYS A 160 12.63 1.49 9.52
C LYS A 160 13.02 1.05 8.11
N THR A 161 13.45 -0.20 7.93
CA THR A 161 13.82 -0.74 6.61
C THR A 161 12.61 -0.82 5.68
N ILE A 162 11.43 -1.17 6.20
CA ILE A 162 10.18 -1.17 5.43
C ILE A 162 9.80 0.27 5.06
N ALA A 163 9.81 1.19 6.03
CA ALA A 163 9.46 2.58 5.79
C ALA A 163 10.38 3.26 4.77
N ASP A 164 11.70 3.03 4.86
CA ASP A 164 12.70 3.52 3.92
C ASP A 164 12.37 3.11 2.47
N LYS A 165 12.08 1.83 2.25
CA LYS A 165 11.70 1.30 0.92
C LYS A 165 10.40 1.91 0.40
N ILE A 166 9.43 2.20 1.28
CA ILE A 166 8.18 2.85 0.90
C ILE A 166 8.45 4.29 0.46
N VAL A 167 9.24 5.04 1.23
CA VAL A 167 9.61 6.42 0.90
C VAL A 167 10.44 6.50 -0.37
N ASP A 168 11.38 5.58 -0.57
CA ASP A 168 12.17 5.50 -1.81
C ASP A 168 11.28 5.29 -3.05
N LYS A 169 10.27 4.42 -2.94
CA LYS A 169 9.29 4.22 -4.02
C LYS A 169 8.43 5.47 -4.26
N ILE A 170 7.96 6.13 -3.19
CA ILE A 170 7.22 7.41 -3.30
C ILE A 170 8.06 8.46 -4.04
N LYS A 171 9.34 8.60 -3.68
CA LYS A 171 10.27 9.49 -4.37
C LYS A 171 10.43 9.13 -5.84
N GLY A 172 10.59 7.85 -6.15
CA GLY A 172 10.67 7.34 -7.52
C GLY A 172 9.47 7.77 -8.36
N ASP A 173 8.26 7.50 -7.86
CA ASP A 173 7.00 7.87 -8.52
C ASP A 173 6.88 9.37 -8.77
N GLN A 174 7.23 10.21 -7.79
CA GLN A 174 7.19 11.66 -7.95
C GLN A 174 8.15 12.16 -9.03
N VAL A 175 9.37 11.61 -9.07
CA VAL A 175 10.36 11.96 -10.10
C VAL A 175 9.88 11.58 -11.49
N GLU A 176 9.23 10.42 -11.65
CA GLU A 176 8.66 10.00 -12.93
C GLU A 176 7.51 10.91 -13.37
N ARG A 177 6.61 11.26 -12.45
CA ARG A 177 5.50 12.20 -12.73
C ARG A 177 6.02 13.58 -13.14
N ASP A 178 7.01 14.11 -12.44
CA ASP A 178 7.61 15.41 -12.77
C ASP A 178 8.26 15.42 -14.16
N LYS A 179 8.88 14.31 -14.56
CA LYS A 179 9.43 14.16 -15.92
C LYS A 179 8.31 14.16 -16.96
N MET A 180 7.26 13.37 -16.76
CA MET A 180 6.12 13.31 -17.68
C MET A 180 5.42 14.67 -17.83
N LEU A 181 5.25 15.42 -16.73
CA LEU A 181 4.67 16.76 -16.75
C LEU A 181 5.54 17.76 -17.51
N LYS A 182 6.87 17.68 -17.38
CA LYS A 182 7.80 18.53 -18.15
C LYS A 182 7.70 18.24 -19.65
N GLU A 183 7.71 16.97 -20.04
CA GLU A 183 7.60 16.55 -21.44
C GLU A 183 6.27 17.01 -22.07
N GLN A 184 5.14 16.87 -21.37
CA GLN A 184 3.84 17.35 -21.85
C GLN A 184 3.79 18.88 -22.02
N ASN A 185 4.43 19.61 -21.10
CA ASN A 185 4.54 21.07 -21.18
C ASN A 185 5.47 21.55 -22.30
N GLU A 186 6.44 20.73 -22.72
CA GLU A 186 7.30 21.04 -23.87
C GLU A 186 6.58 20.74 -25.20
N ILE A 187 5.80 19.66 -25.29
CA ILE A 187 4.99 19.32 -26.47
C ILE A 187 3.93 20.40 -26.74
N THR A 188 3.31 20.94 -25.70
CA THR A 188 2.28 21.99 -25.82
C THR A 188 2.84 23.39 -26.11
N LYS A 189 4.16 23.60 -25.99
CA LYS A 189 4.84 24.86 -26.32
C LYS A 189 5.30 24.96 -27.78
N VAL A 190 5.11 23.94 -28.62
CA VAL A 190 5.43 24.02 -30.06
C VAL A 190 4.44 24.99 -30.72
N PRO A 191 4.89 26.13 -31.29
CA PRO A 191 4.00 27.08 -31.95
C PRO A 191 3.30 26.44 -33.16
N LEU A 192 1.99 26.71 -33.30
CA LEU A 192 1.17 26.46 -34.48
C LEU A 192 1.65 27.31 -35.68
N GLU A 193 2.90 27.16 -36.14
CA GLU A 193 3.42 27.85 -37.34
C GLU A 193 3.35 26.99 -38.61
N PHE A 194 2.38 26.08 -38.71
CA PHE A 194 2.11 25.31 -39.93
C PHE A 194 0.68 25.48 -40.46
N LYS A 195 0.20 26.73 -40.52
CA LYS A 195 -1.05 27.09 -41.23
C LYS A 195 -0.92 28.31 -42.15
N GLN A 196 0.23 28.52 -42.81
CA GLN A 196 0.32 29.47 -43.94
C GLN A 196 1.29 28.98 -45.03
N LEU A 197 1.06 27.79 -45.58
CA LEU A 197 1.63 27.36 -46.86
C LEU A 197 0.53 26.63 -47.62
N ASN A 198 -0.45 27.40 -48.10
CA ASN A 198 -1.41 27.05 -49.15
C ASN A 198 -2.23 28.31 -49.48
N LYS A 199 -1.63 29.20 -50.26
CA LYS A 199 -2.33 30.21 -51.07
C LYS A 199 -1.65 30.30 -52.41
#